data_AF-A0A956Y0E9-F1
#
_entry.id   AF-A0A956Y0E9-F1
#
_cell.length_a   1.000
_cell.length_b   1.000
_cell.length_c   1.000
_cell.angle_alpha   90.00
_cell.angle_beta   90.00
_cell.angle_gamma   90.00
#
_symmetry.space_group_name_H-M   'P 1'
#
loop_
_entity.id
_entity.type
_entity.pdbx_description
1 polymer ?
#
loop_
_entity_poly.entity_id
_entity_poly.type
_entity_poly.pdbx_seq_one_letter_code
_entity_poly.pdbx_strand_id
1 'polypeptide(L)'
;MTVSRRHFLQAMGIAAAGATMLQWGAPGVQAQAATSDPNLHLLNRLTYGPRPEDVARIHAIGYEAFLDEQLNPEQIDDSHMDSILLPFGLLKLDRHALYGLDDAYFRSYQALIGAMISRAVYSKRQLLERMVEFWADHFNVAGDDSKPDQVGYQRDAIRANALGNFRALVLATARHPAMLYYLDNAYNIAEHPNENYARELLELHTMGVDGGYTEEDVKNVARAFTGWTVHDSTADGFYFDKDNHDTAAKTILGHTLPTDRGIEDGLHVIGLICAHPSTAQFISRKLCVRFVSDDPPQSL
;
A
#
# COMPACT_ATOMS: atom_id res chain seq x y z
N MET A 1 7.94 22.02 -7.28
CA MET A 1 6.62 22.06 -7.96
C MET A 1 5.80 20.91 -7.43
N THR A 2 4.72 21.17 -6.70
CA THR A 2 3.79 20.15 -6.22
C THR A 2 2.92 19.70 -7.40
N VAL A 3 3.26 18.58 -8.01
CA VAL A 3 2.37 17.89 -8.96
C VAL A 3 1.14 17.45 -8.16
N SER A 4 -0.04 17.99 -8.48
CA SER A 4 -1.26 17.54 -7.81
C SER A 4 -1.60 16.12 -8.26
N ARG A 5 -2.29 15.34 -7.42
CA ARG A 5 -2.77 13.97 -7.73
C ARG A 5 -3.44 13.90 -9.10
N ARG A 6 -4.17 14.96 -9.44
CA ARG A 6 -4.86 15.22 -10.71
C ARG A 6 -3.90 15.26 -11.90
N HIS A 7 -2.81 16.01 -11.83
CA HIS A 7 -1.84 16.14 -12.92
C HIS A 7 -1.03 14.86 -13.17
N PHE A 8 -0.73 14.08 -12.11
CA PHE A 8 -0.01 12.82 -12.24
C PHE A 8 -0.77 11.81 -13.10
N LEU A 9 -2.09 11.67 -12.90
CA LEU A 9 -2.91 10.71 -13.66
C LEU A 9 -3.42 11.27 -15.00
N GLN A 10 -3.69 12.58 -15.10
CA GLN A 10 -4.16 13.21 -16.35
C GLN A 10 -3.08 13.26 -17.45
N ALA A 11 -1.81 13.49 -17.11
CA ALA A 11 -0.73 13.57 -18.10
C ALA A 11 -0.48 12.24 -18.84
N MET A 12 -1.00 11.13 -18.32
CA MET A 12 -0.71 9.78 -18.79
C MET A 12 -1.74 9.22 -19.78
N GLY A 13 -2.93 9.80 -19.86
CA GLY A 13 -4.02 9.35 -20.73
C GLY A 13 -3.75 9.51 -22.25
N ILE A 14 -2.62 10.12 -22.64
CA ILE A 14 -2.30 10.44 -24.04
C ILE A 14 -1.21 9.51 -24.63
N ALA A 15 -0.48 8.74 -23.82
CA ALA A 15 0.71 8.00 -24.28
C ALA A 15 0.48 6.47 -24.36
N ALA A 16 -0.38 6.01 -25.27
CA ALA A 16 -0.46 4.58 -25.61
C ALA A 16 -0.94 4.38 -27.06
N ALA A 17 -0.07 4.64 -28.04
CA ALA A 17 -0.29 4.18 -29.41
C ALA A 17 1.06 3.95 -30.12
N GLY A 18 1.47 2.67 -30.23
CA GLY A 18 2.52 2.26 -31.15
C GLY A 18 3.32 1.05 -30.67
N ALA A 19 2.92 -0.15 -31.08
CA ALA A 19 3.78 -1.32 -31.06
C ALA A 19 3.68 -2.07 -32.39
N THR A 20 4.80 -2.17 -33.10
CA THR A 20 4.97 -2.97 -34.32
C THR A 20 5.27 -4.42 -33.91
N MET A 21 4.41 -5.37 -34.27
CA MET A 21 4.61 -6.79 -33.95
C MET A 21 5.36 -7.54 -35.06
N LEU A 22 6.39 -8.29 -34.67
CA LEU A 22 6.93 -9.42 -35.44
C LEU A 22 6.11 -10.67 -35.10
N GLN A 23 5.57 -11.33 -36.12
CA GLN A 23 4.65 -12.47 -35.99
C GLN A 23 5.38 -13.81 -35.83
N TRP A 24 4.93 -14.63 -34.89
CA TRP A 24 5.00 -16.09 -34.98
C TRP A 24 3.61 -16.68 -34.65
N GLY A 25 3.09 -17.49 -35.57
CA GLY A 25 1.71 -17.95 -35.59
C GLY A 25 1.37 -19.10 -34.64
N ALA A 26 0.27 -18.91 -33.94
CA ALA A 26 -0.78 -19.90 -33.68
C ALA A 26 -2.12 -19.23 -34.05
N PRO A 27 -3.19 -19.94 -34.41
CA PRO A 27 -4.51 -19.33 -34.56
C PRO A 27 -5.06 -19.04 -33.16
N GLY A 28 -4.47 -18.03 -32.51
CA GLY A 28 -4.96 -17.47 -31.27
C GLY A 28 -6.22 -16.66 -31.57
N VAL A 29 -7.20 -16.76 -30.67
CA VAL A 29 -8.19 -15.72 -30.45
C VAL A 29 -7.45 -14.39 -30.59
N GLN A 30 -7.76 -13.63 -31.64
CA GLN A 30 -7.22 -12.28 -31.78
C GLN A 30 -7.57 -11.57 -30.49
N ALA A 31 -6.55 -11.26 -29.67
CA ALA A 31 -6.70 -10.30 -28.59
C ALA A 31 -7.23 -9.04 -29.28
N GLN A 32 -8.52 -8.81 -29.09
CA GLN A 32 -9.23 -7.69 -29.66
C GLN A 32 -8.43 -6.46 -29.24
N ALA A 33 -8.01 -5.66 -30.23
CA ALA A 33 -7.18 -4.49 -30.02
C ALA A 33 -7.63 -3.78 -28.74
N ALA A 34 -6.67 -3.50 -27.84
CA ALA A 34 -6.90 -2.70 -26.65
C ALA A 34 -7.89 -1.59 -27.01
N THR A 35 -9.05 -1.59 -26.34
CA THR A 35 -10.22 -0.82 -26.75
C THR A 35 -9.78 0.59 -27.11
N SER A 36 -9.99 1.01 -28.37
CA SER A 36 -9.67 2.38 -28.82
C SER A 36 -10.50 3.45 -28.11
N ASP A 37 -11.44 3.04 -27.25
CA ASP A 37 -12.20 3.90 -26.37
C ASP A 37 -11.41 4.19 -25.07
N PRO A 38 -10.91 5.43 -24.89
CA PRO A 38 -10.18 5.80 -23.68
C PRO A 38 -11.03 5.68 -22.41
N ASN A 39 -12.36 5.76 -22.50
CA ASN A 39 -13.23 5.58 -21.34
C ASN A 39 -13.22 4.12 -20.87
N LEU A 40 -13.35 3.16 -21.79
CA LEU A 40 -13.30 1.74 -21.46
C LEU A 40 -11.91 1.32 -20.97
N HIS A 41 -10.84 1.88 -21.55
CA HIS A 41 -9.48 1.66 -21.05
C HIS A 41 -9.35 2.11 -19.60
N LEU A 42 -9.80 3.34 -19.28
CA LEU A 42 -9.76 3.85 -17.91
C LEU A 42 -10.58 2.99 -16.96
N LEU A 43 -11.81 2.60 -17.33
CA LEU A 43 -12.63 1.72 -16.48
C LEU A 43 -11.93 0.37 -16.22
N ASN A 44 -11.37 -0.27 -17.24
CA ASN A 44 -10.64 -1.53 -17.07
C ASN A 44 -9.42 -1.42 -16.16
N ARG A 45 -8.80 -0.23 -16.07
CA ARG A 45 -7.63 0.01 -15.21
C ARG A 45 -8.01 0.42 -13.78
N LEU A 46 -9.08 1.20 -13.60
CA LEU A 46 -9.43 1.80 -12.31
C LEU A 46 -10.49 1.01 -11.52
N THR A 47 -11.19 0.06 -12.14
CA THR A 47 -12.24 -0.73 -11.50
C THR A 47 -11.93 -2.24 -11.52
N TYR A 48 -12.79 -3.06 -10.93
CA TYR A 48 -12.74 -4.52 -11.08
C TYR A 48 -13.30 -5.03 -12.42
N GLY A 49 -13.61 -4.12 -13.34
CA GLY A 49 -14.25 -4.38 -14.62
C GLY A 49 -15.38 -3.37 -14.88
N PRO A 50 -15.61 -2.97 -16.15
CA PRO A 50 -16.64 -1.99 -16.48
C PRO A 50 -18.04 -2.54 -16.24
N ARG A 51 -18.75 -1.97 -15.26
CA ARG A 51 -20.18 -2.23 -15.04
C ARG A 51 -21.03 -1.35 -15.97
N PRO A 52 -22.24 -1.78 -16.38
CA PRO A 52 -23.10 -0.99 -17.26
C PRO A 52 -23.34 0.45 -16.77
N GLU A 53 -23.50 0.63 -15.46
CA GLU A 53 -23.68 1.94 -14.82
C GLU A 53 -22.41 2.81 -14.87
N ASP A 54 -21.22 2.22 -14.72
CA ASP A 54 -19.96 2.96 -14.79
C ASP A 54 -19.68 3.39 -16.24
N VAL A 55 -19.98 2.53 -17.21
CA VAL A 55 -19.89 2.84 -18.64
C VAL A 55 -20.84 3.99 -18.99
N ALA A 56 -22.11 3.91 -18.57
CA ALA A 56 -23.06 4.99 -18.79
C ALA A 56 -22.62 6.30 -18.11
N ARG A 57 -22.09 6.22 -16.88
CA ARG A 57 -21.58 7.38 -16.12
C ARG A 57 -20.42 8.05 -16.86
N ILE A 58 -19.37 7.30 -17.22
CA ILE A 58 -18.17 7.88 -17.83
C ILE A 58 -18.46 8.46 -19.22
N HIS A 59 -19.36 7.88 -20.01
CA HIS A 59 -19.79 8.49 -21.28
C HIS A 59 -20.58 9.79 -21.07
N ALA A 60 -21.30 9.93 -19.96
CA ALA A 60 -22.09 11.12 -19.67
C ALA A 60 -21.24 12.31 -19.17
N ILE A 61 -20.17 12.07 -18.41
CA ILE A 61 -19.33 13.14 -17.82
C ILE A 61 -17.91 13.22 -18.36
N GLY A 62 -17.47 12.25 -19.15
CA GLY A 62 -16.09 12.13 -19.61
C GLY A 62 -15.15 11.53 -18.55
N TYR A 63 -14.02 11.01 -19.01
CA TYR A 63 -13.06 10.28 -18.17
C TYR A 63 -12.40 11.16 -17.09
N GLU A 64 -12.17 12.44 -17.36
CA GLU A 64 -11.53 13.35 -16.38
C GLU A 64 -12.43 13.58 -15.16
N ALA A 65 -13.70 13.89 -15.39
CA ALA A 65 -14.66 14.09 -14.31
C ALA A 65 -14.92 12.79 -13.55
N PHE A 66 -14.96 11.64 -14.25
CA PHE A 66 -15.11 10.34 -13.60
C PHE A 66 -13.91 10.00 -12.70
N LEU A 67 -12.70 10.28 -13.17
CA LEU A 67 -11.48 10.12 -12.36
C LEU A 67 -11.49 11.05 -11.15
N ASP A 68 -11.86 12.33 -11.34
CA ASP A 68 -11.99 13.29 -10.24
C ASP A 68 -13.02 12.81 -9.20
N GLU A 69 -14.15 12.22 -9.60
CA GLU A 69 -15.11 11.58 -8.67
C GLU A 69 -14.47 10.43 -7.88
N GLN A 70 -13.80 9.51 -8.56
CA GLN A 70 -13.19 8.33 -7.95
C GLN A 70 -12.02 8.66 -7.00
N LEU A 71 -11.31 9.77 -7.24
CA LEU A 71 -10.28 10.30 -6.35
C LEU A 71 -10.84 10.98 -5.09
N ASN A 72 -12.15 11.22 -5.04
CA ASN A 72 -12.86 11.82 -3.91
C ASN A 72 -13.96 10.87 -3.39
N PRO A 73 -13.59 9.68 -2.87
CA PRO A 73 -14.55 8.63 -2.55
C PRO A 73 -15.58 9.03 -1.46
N GLU A 74 -15.25 9.99 -0.61
CA GLU A 74 -16.16 10.55 0.40
C GLU A 74 -17.39 11.24 -0.21
N GLN A 75 -17.28 11.71 -1.46
CA GLN A 75 -18.39 12.34 -2.19
C GLN A 75 -19.29 11.32 -2.90
N ILE A 76 -18.87 10.06 -2.95
CA ILE A 76 -19.63 8.97 -3.59
C ILE A 76 -20.53 8.32 -2.53
N ASP A 77 -21.84 8.36 -2.77
CA ASP A 77 -22.82 7.62 -1.97
C ASP A 77 -22.69 6.11 -2.19
N ASP A 78 -22.19 5.44 -1.15
CA ASP A 78 -21.95 4.01 -1.09
C ASP A 78 -22.80 3.32 0.00
N SER A 79 -23.94 3.92 0.37
CA SER A 79 -24.83 3.44 1.43
C SER A 79 -25.35 2.00 1.23
N HIS A 80 -25.50 1.56 -0.01
CA HIS A 80 -25.82 0.17 -0.33
C HIS A 80 -24.69 -0.78 0.10
N MET A 81 -23.44 -0.43 -0.19
CA MET A 81 -22.28 -1.17 0.26
C MET A 81 -22.18 -1.15 1.79
N ASP A 82 -22.40 0.00 2.43
CA ASP A 82 -22.39 0.10 3.90
C ASP A 82 -23.41 -0.86 4.55
N SER A 83 -24.57 -1.04 3.92
CA SER A 83 -25.60 -1.99 4.35
C SER A 83 -25.14 -3.46 4.19
N ILE A 84 -24.45 -3.79 3.10
CA ILE A 84 -23.88 -5.13 2.88
C ILE A 84 -22.77 -5.44 3.90
N LEU A 85 -22.07 -4.43 4.40
CA LEU A 85 -21.01 -4.61 5.40
C LEU A 85 -21.49 -4.77 6.84
N LEU A 86 -22.78 -4.58 7.13
CA LEU A 86 -23.33 -4.70 8.49
C LEU A 86 -23.00 -6.04 9.18
N PRO A 87 -23.06 -7.21 8.51
CA PRO A 87 -22.67 -8.48 9.11
C PRO A 87 -21.17 -8.58 9.45
N PHE A 88 -20.31 -7.77 8.81
CA PHE A 88 -18.87 -7.73 9.06
C PHE A 88 -18.50 -6.67 10.11
N GLY A 89 -19.34 -6.48 11.13
CA GLY A 89 -19.14 -5.48 12.19
C GLY A 89 -17.81 -5.59 12.92
N LEU A 90 -17.20 -6.78 12.95
CA LEU A 90 -15.89 -7.02 13.56
C LEU A 90 -14.77 -6.20 12.92
N LEU A 91 -14.91 -5.79 11.65
CA LEU A 91 -13.92 -4.95 10.98
C LEU A 91 -13.78 -3.55 11.61
N LYS A 92 -14.72 -3.17 12.48
CA LYS A 92 -14.72 -1.89 13.20
C LYS A 92 -14.18 -2.03 14.64
N LEU A 93 -13.87 -3.24 15.09
CA LEU A 93 -13.37 -3.46 16.45
C LEU A 93 -11.92 -3.01 16.58
N ASP A 94 -11.58 -2.44 17.73
CA ASP A 94 -10.18 -2.18 18.08
C ASP A 94 -9.42 -3.50 18.32
N ARG A 95 -8.08 -3.39 18.44
CA ARG A 95 -7.20 -4.53 18.65
C ARG A 95 -7.63 -5.36 19.87
N HIS A 96 -7.87 -4.71 21.01
CA HIS A 96 -8.23 -5.40 22.24
C HIS A 96 -9.52 -6.21 22.11
N ALA A 97 -10.56 -5.62 21.54
CA ALA A 97 -11.84 -6.27 21.30
C ALA A 97 -11.71 -7.44 20.31
N LEU A 98 -10.84 -7.33 19.29
CA LEU A 98 -10.57 -8.42 18.36
C LEU A 98 -9.91 -9.63 19.03
N TYR A 99 -8.88 -9.40 19.87
CA TYR A 99 -8.23 -10.47 20.63
C TYR A 99 -9.15 -11.10 21.69
N GLY A 100 -10.20 -10.38 22.12
CA GLY A 100 -11.22 -10.90 23.02
C GLY A 100 -12.28 -11.79 22.36
N LEU A 101 -12.28 -11.93 21.02
CA LEU A 101 -13.23 -12.78 20.32
C LEU A 101 -12.86 -14.26 20.45
N ASP A 102 -13.87 -15.11 20.56
CA ASP A 102 -13.74 -16.53 20.28
C ASP A 102 -13.36 -16.74 18.81
N ASP A 103 -12.40 -17.62 18.54
CA ASP A 103 -11.92 -17.92 17.20
C ASP A 103 -11.58 -16.67 16.37
N ALA A 104 -10.95 -15.69 17.03
CA ALA A 104 -10.61 -14.38 16.46
C ALA A 104 -9.90 -14.51 15.11
N TYR A 105 -9.03 -15.51 14.97
CA TYR A 105 -8.32 -15.83 13.73
C TYR A 105 -9.30 -16.10 12.57
N PHE A 106 -10.17 -17.10 12.70
CA PHE A 106 -11.06 -17.52 11.63
C PHE A 106 -12.11 -16.45 11.31
N ARG A 107 -12.66 -15.80 12.35
CA ARG A 107 -13.64 -14.72 12.18
C ARG A 107 -13.04 -13.53 11.45
N SER A 108 -11.82 -13.13 11.81
CA SER A 108 -11.09 -12.05 11.12
C SER A 108 -10.85 -12.40 9.66
N TYR A 109 -10.40 -13.63 9.39
CA TYR A 109 -10.18 -14.12 8.02
C TYR A 109 -11.45 -14.06 7.17
N GLN A 110 -12.57 -14.60 7.67
CA GLN A 110 -13.84 -14.60 6.96
C GLN A 110 -14.36 -13.18 6.69
N ALA A 111 -14.27 -12.29 7.67
CA ALA A 111 -14.75 -10.92 7.51
C ALA A 111 -13.90 -10.12 6.53
N LEU A 112 -12.58 -10.27 6.55
CA LEU A 112 -11.68 -9.61 5.62
C LEU A 112 -11.96 -10.02 4.17
N ILE A 113 -12.06 -11.33 3.91
CA ILE A 113 -12.36 -11.85 2.57
C ILE A 113 -13.77 -11.46 2.13
N GLY A 114 -14.77 -11.70 3.00
CA GLY A 114 -16.16 -11.40 2.68
C GLY A 114 -16.37 -9.92 2.35
N ALA A 115 -15.76 -9.02 3.13
CA ALA A 115 -15.83 -7.60 2.88
C ALA A 115 -15.04 -7.16 1.64
N MET A 116 -13.85 -7.75 1.38
CA MET A 116 -13.08 -7.48 0.16
C MET A 116 -13.89 -7.81 -1.09
N ILE A 117 -14.43 -9.03 -1.18
CA ILE A 117 -15.24 -9.48 -2.33
C ILE A 117 -16.49 -8.61 -2.47
N SER A 118 -17.16 -8.32 -1.36
CA SER A 118 -18.38 -7.50 -1.39
C SER A 118 -18.08 -6.10 -1.91
N ARG A 119 -16.98 -5.47 -1.48
CA ARG A 119 -16.57 -4.15 -1.98
C ARG A 119 -16.20 -4.17 -3.46
N ALA A 120 -15.49 -5.20 -3.92
CA ALA A 120 -15.15 -5.34 -5.33
C ALA A 120 -16.40 -5.38 -6.22
N VAL A 121 -17.44 -6.10 -5.78
CA VAL A 121 -18.69 -6.27 -6.54
C VAL A 121 -19.61 -5.04 -6.43
N TYR A 122 -19.87 -4.56 -5.22
CA TYR A 122 -20.98 -3.65 -4.94
C TYR A 122 -20.57 -2.21 -4.68
N SER A 123 -19.31 -1.93 -4.32
CA SER A 123 -18.90 -0.55 -4.01
C SER A 123 -18.93 0.31 -5.26
N LYS A 124 -19.38 1.55 -5.14
CA LYS A 124 -19.22 2.58 -6.17
C LYS A 124 -17.84 3.27 -6.12
N ARG A 125 -17.08 3.07 -5.04
CA ARG A 125 -15.74 3.65 -4.81
C ARG A 125 -14.65 2.74 -5.38
N GLN A 126 -14.80 2.32 -6.63
CA GLN A 126 -13.98 1.29 -7.26
C GLN A 126 -12.48 1.59 -7.23
N LEU A 127 -12.06 2.85 -7.46
CA LEU A 127 -10.65 3.23 -7.40
C LEU A 127 -10.07 3.08 -5.99
N LEU A 128 -10.84 3.43 -4.95
CA LEU A 128 -10.40 3.27 -3.57
C LEU A 128 -10.13 1.79 -3.27
N GLU A 129 -11.05 0.90 -3.64
CA GLU A 129 -10.88 -0.54 -3.43
C GLU A 129 -9.68 -1.09 -4.20
N ARG A 130 -9.49 -0.59 -5.42
CA ARG A 130 -8.37 -0.97 -6.28
C ARG A 130 -7.01 -0.55 -5.73
N MET A 131 -6.95 0.62 -5.10
CA MET A 131 -5.77 1.13 -4.41
C MET A 131 -5.53 0.40 -3.09
N VAL A 132 -6.58 0.06 -2.33
CA VAL A 132 -6.47 -0.77 -1.12
C VAL A 132 -5.82 -2.11 -1.44
N GLU A 133 -6.29 -2.80 -2.48
CA GLU A 133 -5.68 -4.07 -2.89
C GLU A 133 -4.24 -3.89 -3.38
N PHE A 134 -3.95 -2.84 -4.16
CA PHE A 134 -2.58 -2.56 -4.61
C PHE A 134 -1.62 -2.38 -3.42
N TRP A 135 -2.03 -1.63 -2.40
CA TRP A 135 -1.19 -1.40 -1.23
C TRP A 135 -1.15 -2.60 -0.28
N ALA A 136 -2.24 -3.36 -0.15
CA ALA A 136 -2.26 -4.59 0.63
C ALA A 136 -1.34 -5.67 0.03
N ASP A 137 -1.19 -5.70 -1.30
CA ASP A 137 -0.22 -6.54 -2.00
C ASP A 137 1.20 -5.99 -1.87
N HIS A 138 1.38 -4.67 -2.01
CA HIS A 138 2.69 -4.03 -1.89
C HIS A 138 3.30 -4.14 -0.50
N PHE A 139 2.49 -3.96 0.55
CA PHE A 139 2.87 -4.12 1.95
C PHE A 139 2.21 -5.38 2.52
N ASN A 140 2.43 -6.52 1.86
CA ASN A 140 1.76 -7.76 2.24
C ASN A 140 2.17 -8.19 3.65
N VAL A 141 1.20 -8.77 4.36
CA VAL A 141 1.42 -9.43 5.64
C VAL A 141 0.81 -10.83 5.52
N ALA A 142 1.61 -11.87 5.76
CA ALA A 142 1.09 -13.23 5.76
C ALA A 142 0.14 -13.42 6.94
N GLY A 143 -0.97 -14.10 6.67
CA GLY A 143 -2.08 -14.13 7.59
C GLY A 143 -2.00 -15.14 8.73
N ASP A 144 -0.93 -15.91 8.85
CA ASP A 144 -0.86 -16.97 9.85
C ASP A 144 -0.57 -16.39 11.23
N ASP A 145 0.48 -15.58 11.36
CA ASP A 145 0.90 -15.05 12.66
C ASP A 145 0.27 -13.69 13.04
N SER A 146 -0.54 -13.10 12.15
CA SER A 146 -0.96 -11.69 12.26
C SER A 146 -2.49 -11.48 12.35
N LYS A 147 -3.32 -12.52 12.41
CA LYS A 147 -4.79 -12.39 12.51
C LYS A 147 -5.23 -12.60 13.97
N PRO A 148 -5.40 -11.52 14.74
CA PRO A 148 -6.41 -10.54 14.35
C PRO A 148 -5.89 -9.16 13.93
N ASP A 149 -4.61 -8.86 14.14
CA ASP A 149 -4.02 -7.56 13.79
C ASP A 149 -4.22 -7.17 12.31
N GLN A 150 -4.39 -8.13 11.38
CA GLN A 150 -4.73 -7.83 9.99
C GLN A 150 -6.00 -7.00 9.80
N VAL A 151 -6.97 -7.09 10.72
CA VAL A 151 -8.19 -6.28 10.65
C VAL A 151 -7.85 -4.80 10.83
N GLY A 152 -7.08 -4.49 11.88
CA GLY A 152 -6.53 -3.14 12.12
C GLY A 152 -5.60 -2.72 10.99
N TYR A 153 -4.75 -3.62 10.49
CA TYR A 153 -3.79 -3.33 9.42
C TYR A 153 -4.49 -2.86 8.15
N GLN A 154 -5.52 -3.61 7.74
CA GLN A 154 -6.31 -3.28 6.56
C GLN A 154 -7.10 -1.98 6.75
N ARG A 155 -7.68 -1.75 7.95
CA ARG A 155 -8.49 -0.56 8.23
C ARG A 155 -7.64 0.71 8.41
N ASP A 156 -6.68 0.66 9.32
CA ASP A 156 -6.02 1.82 9.92
C ASP A 156 -4.69 2.16 9.22
N ALA A 157 -4.00 1.17 8.63
CA ALA A 157 -2.79 1.41 7.85
C ALA A 157 -3.11 1.51 6.34
N ILE A 158 -3.59 0.43 5.74
CA ILE A 158 -3.76 0.36 4.28
C ILE A 158 -4.91 1.27 3.81
N ARG A 159 -6.14 1.01 4.27
CA ARG A 159 -7.33 1.69 3.73
C ARG A 159 -7.41 3.16 4.09
N ALA A 160 -7.02 3.53 5.32
CA ALA A 160 -6.94 4.92 5.74
C ALA A 160 -5.97 5.76 4.89
N ASN A 161 -4.94 5.14 4.29
CA ASN A 161 -3.92 5.83 3.52
C ASN A 161 -3.93 5.51 2.01
N ALA A 162 -4.92 4.76 1.51
CA ALA A 162 -4.89 4.20 0.16
C ALA A 162 -4.81 5.25 -0.97
N LEU A 163 -5.45 6.41 -0.78
CA LEU A 163 -5.37 7.57 -1.69
C LEU A 163 -4.54 8.73 -1.08
N GLY A 164 -3.79 8.44 -0.02
CA GLY A 164 -3.22 9.40 0.91
C GLY A 164 -1.81 9.86 0.56
N ASN A 165 -0.98 9.99 1.60
CA ASN A 165 0.43 10.33 1.48
C ASN A 165 1.26 9.06 1.69
N PHE A 166 2.20 8.78 0.78
CA PHE A 166 2.99 7.54 0.83
C PHE A 166 3.84 7.41 2.09
N ARG A 167 4.44 8.50 2.60
CA ARG A 167 5.19 8.47 3.87
C ARG A 167 4.29 8.12 5.05
N ALA A 168 3.06 8.63 5.06
CA ALA A 168 2.07 8.29 6.09
C ALA A 168 1.68 6.81 6.01
N LEU A 169 1.50 6.26 4.80
CA LEU A 169 1.28 4.83 4.60
C LEU A 169 2.45 4.00 5.12
N VAL A 170 3.69 4.30 4.73
CA VAL A 170 4.89 3.59 5.22
C VAL A 170 5.01 3.66 6.73
N LEU A 171 4.75 4.82 7.35
CA LEU A 171 4.79 4.95 8.81
C LEU A 171 3.69 4.13 9.48
N ALA A 172 2.48 4.14 8.92
CA ALA A 172 1.36 3.39 9.45
C ALA A 172 1.62 1.88 9.38
N THR A 173 2.22 1.39 8.28
CA THR A 173 2.58 -0.03 8.17
C THR A 173 3.74 -0.39 9.10
N ALA A 174 4.78 0.45 9.17
CA ALA A 174 5.97 0.25 10.02
C ALA A 174 5.64 0.10 11.52
N ARG A 175 4.62 0.82 11.99
CA ARG A 175 4.20 0.79 13.40
C ARG A 175 3.16 -0.29 13.70
N HIS A 176 2.55 -0.88 12.69
CA HIS A 176 1.41 -1.76 12.93
C HIS A 176 1.88 -3.14 13.43
N PRO A 177 1.29 -3.69 14.51
CA PRO A 177 1.66 -5.00 15.07
C PRO A 177 1.75 -6.13 14.03
N ALA A 178 0.77 -6.20 13.12
CA ALA A 178 0.79 -7.14 11.99
C ALA A 178 2.13 -7.16 11.20
N MET A 179 2.71 -5.99 10.89
CA MET A 179 3.97 -5.87 10.17
C MET A 179 5.18 -6.12 11.09
N LEU A 180 5.11 -5.61 12.32
CA LEU A 180 6.17 -5.79 13.32
C LEU A 180 6.41 -7.27 13.63
N TYR A 181 5.35 -8.07 13.76
CA TYR A 181 5.48 -9.51 13.93
C TYR A 181 5.91 -10.21 12.63
N TYR A 182 5.33 -9.85 11.49
CA TYR A 182 5.58 -10.56 10.22
C TYR A 182 7.03 -10.46 9.74
N LEU A 183 7.67 -9.31 9.94
CA LEU A 183 9.07 -9.09 9.56
C LEU A 183 10.01 -9.05 10.76
N ASP A 184 9.59 -9.67 11.86
CA ASP A 184 10.35 -9.89 13.10
C ASP A 184 10.89 -8.63 13.78
N ASN A 185 10.43 -7.43 13.40
CA ASN A 185 10.89 -6.20 14.05
C ASN A 185 10.40 -6.11 15.50
N ALA A 186 9.31 -6.80 15.85
CA ALA A 186 8.86 -6.95 17.24
C ALA A 186 9.97 -7.52 18.16
N TYR A 187 10.93 -8.25 17.60
CA TYR A 187 12.06 -8.88 18.30
C TYR A 187 13.41 -8.21 17.99
N ASN A 188 13.41 -7.07 17.30
CA ASN A 188 14.61 -6.35 16.91
C ASN A 188 15.16 -5.53 18.09
N ILE A 189 16.27 -5.97 18.67
CA ILE A 189 16.91 -5.37 19.85
C ILE A 189 18.35 -4.94 19.56
N ALA A 190 18.88 -4.02 20.37
CA ALA A 190 20.20 -3.43 20.20
C ALA A 190 21.33 -4.47 20.17
N GLU A 191 21.28 -5.50 21.02
CA GLU A 191 22.31 -6.55 21.06
C GLU A 191 22.32 -7.44 19.82
N HIS A 192 21.15 -7.62 19.21
CA HIS A 192 20.93 -8.50 18.06
C HIS A 192 20.01 -7.83 17.02
N PRO A 193 20.51 -6.81 16.29
CA PRO A 193 19.71 -6.13 15.28
C PRO A 193 19.23 -7.11 14.20
N ASN A 194 17.93 -7.10 13.92
CA ASN A 194 17.30 -7.95 12.92
C ASN A 194 17.11 -7.17 11.61
N GLU A 195 17.79 -7.63 10.56
CA GLU A 195 17.79 -6.97 9.25
C GLU A 195 16.54 -7.25 8.40
N ASN A 196 15.68 -8.20 8.79
CA ASN A 196 14.55 -8.64 7.95
C ASN A 196 13.65 -7.47 7.54
N TYR A 197 13.06 -6.76 8.51
CA TYR A 197 12.26 -5.57 8.22
C TYR A 197 13.03 -4.48 7.48
N ALA A 198 14.29 -4.24 7.84
CA ALA A 198 15.12 -3.21 7.20
C ALA A 198 15.35 -3.49 5.70
N ARG A 199 15.65 -4.75 5.36
CA ARG A 199 15.88 -5.20 3.99
C ARG A 199 14.61 -5.08 3.18
N GLU A 200 13.49 -5.59 3.68
CA GLU A 200 12.20 -5.52 3.00
C GLU A 200 11.71 -4.07 2.84
N LEU A 201 11.92 -3.23 3.85
CA LEU A 201 11.57 -1.81 3.81
C LEU A 201 12.31 -1.09 2.67
N LEU A 202 13.61 -1.34 2.50
CA LEU A 202 14.41 -0.74 1.43
C LEU A 202 14.12 -1.37 0.07
N GLU A 203 14.07 -2.70 0.00
CA GLU A 203 14.01 -3.47 -1.24
C GLU A 203 12.61 -3.52 -1.85
N LEU A 204 11.62 -4.01 -1.09
CA LEU A 204 10.29 -4.30 -1.62
C LEU A 204 9.31 -3.16 -1.43
N HIS A 205 9.45 -2.42 -0.34
CA HIS A 205 8.47 -1.42 0.07
C HIS A 205 8.80 0.01 -0.36
N THR A 206 10.06 0.33 -0.67
CA THR A 206 10.45 1.71 -0.99
C THR A 206 11.38 1.84 -2.19
N MET A 207 12.67 1.63 -2.03
CA MET A 207 13.67 2.05 -3.01
C MET A 207 13.81 1.09 -4.20
N GLY A 208 13.30 -0.13 -4.10
CA GLY A 208 13.51 -1.20 -5.09
C GLY A 208 14.87 -1.89 -4.88
N VAL A 209 15.02 -3.10 -5.41
CA VAL A 209 16.27 -3.90 -5.30
C VAL A 209 17.52 -3.16 -5.82
N ASP A 210 17.37 -2.36 -6.87
CA ASP A 210 18.44 -1.53 -7.44
C ASP A 210 18.38 -0.08 -6.92
N GLY A 211 17.85 0.11 -5.71
CA GLY A 211 17.55 1.42 -5.13
C GLY A 211 18.75 2.29 -4.79
N GLY A 212 19.96 1.74 -4.84
CA GLY A 212 21.23 2.43 -4.57
C GLY A 212 21.64 2.45 -3.10
N TYR A 213 20.98 1.66 -2.24
CA TYR A 213 21.43 1.39 -0.88
C TYR A 213 22.47 0.26 -0.85
N THR A 214 23.24 0.20 0.23
CA THR A 214 24.26 -0.81 0.47
C THR A 214 23.83 -1.77 1.58
N GLU A 215 24.54 -2.89 1.71
CA GLU A 215 24.36 -3.81 2.84
C GLU A 215 24.63 -3.13 4.20
N GLU A 216 25.52 -2.12 4.23
CA GLU A 216 25.78 -1.32 5.43
C GLU A 216 24.58 -0.41 5.77
N ASP A 217 23.86 0.09 4.75
CA ASP A 217 22.62 0.83 4.98
C ASP A 217 21.54 -0.08 5.57
N VAL A 218 21.41 -1.33 5.08
CA VAL A 218 20.46 -2.32 5.65
C VAL A 218 20.73 -2.52 7.14
N LYS A 219 21.99 -2.73 7.54
CA LYS A 219 22.39 -2.88 8.94
C LYS A 219 22.06 -1.64 9.76
N ASN A 220 22.37 -0.46 9.25
CA ASN A 220 22.12 0.78 9.98
C ASN A 220 20.62 1.12 10.06
N VAL A 221 19.83 0.74 9.06
CA VAL A 221 18.36 0.80 9.12
C VAL A 221 17.84 -0.19 10.17
N ALA A 222 18.33 -1.42 10.21
CA ALA A 222 17.95 -2.41 11.23
C ALA A 222 18.20 -1.86 12.65
N ARG A 223 19.39 -1.29 12.86
CA ARG A 223 19.75 -0.61 14.12
C ARG A 223 18.81 0.56 14.44
N ALA A 224 18.40 1.36 13.45
CA ALA A 224 17.48 2.49 13.62
C ALA A 224 16.07 2.08 14.06
N PHE A 225 15.65 0.84 13.75
CA PHE A 225 14.35 0.29 14.14
C PHE A 225 14.38 -0.63 15.37
N THR A 226 15.55 -0.82 16.00
CA THR A 226 15.64 -1.54 17.28
C THR A 226 14.73 -0.89 18.34
N GLY A 227 14.09 -1.72 19.17
CA GLY A 227 13.16 -1.27 20.19
C GLY A 227 11.76 -0.90 19.70
N TRP A 228 11.49 -0.82 18.39
CA TRP A 228 10.13 -0.73 17.87
C TRP A 228 9.46 -2.09 17.98
N THR A 229 8.52 -2.24 18.92
CA THR A 229 7.96 -3.53 19.30
C THR A 229 6.45 -3.44 19.53
N VAL A 230 5.85 -4.57 19.94
CA VAL A 230 4.43 -4.68 20.27
C VAL A 230 4.27 -4.86 21.78
N HIS A 231 3.36 -4.11 22.39
CA HIS A 231 3.08 -4.21 23.83
C HIS A 231 1.59 -4.05 24.14
N ASP A 232 1.02 -4.98 24.91
CA ASP A 232 -0.43 -5.04 25.18
C ASP A 232 -0.97 -3.91 26.07
N SER A 233 -0.11 -3.15 26.73
CA SER A 233 -0.52 -1.94 27.46
C SER A 233 -0.90 -0.77 26.55
N THR A 234 -0.59 -0.86 25.25
CA THR A 234 -0.88 0.19 24.27
C THR A 234 -2.14 -0.18 23.49
N ALA A 235 -3.00 0.81 23.21
CA ALA A 235 -4.30 0.56 22.59
C ALA A 235 -4.19 0.03 21.15
N ASP A 236 -3.19 0.50 20.41
CA ASP A 236 -2.87 0.12 19.03
C ASP A 236 -1.77 -0.95 18.93
N GLY A 237 -1.22 -1.39 20.06
CA GLY A 237 -0.18 -2.40 20.15
C GLY A 237 1.23 -1.86 19.92
N PHE A 238 1.44 -0.71 19.27
CA PHE A 238 2.78 -0.18 19.02
C PHE A 238 3.44 0.35 20.29
N TYR A 239 4.69 -0.04 20.52
CA TYR A 239 5.50 0.47 21.61
C TYR A 239 6.96 0.70 21.19
N PHE A 240 7.58 1.73 21.75
CA PHE A 240 9.02 1.95 21.61
C PHE A 240 9.71 1.65 22.93
N ASP A 241 10.43 0.54 22.98
CA ASP A 241 11.27 0.15 24.09
C ASP A 241 12.67 0.76 23.95
N LYS A 242 12.87 1.87 24.65
CA LYS A 242 14.14 2.60 24.65
C LYS A 242 15.32 1.78 25.18
N ASP A 243 15.08 0.79 26.04
CA ASP A 243 16.15 0.00 26.66
C ASP A 243 16.70 -1.06 25.70
N ASN A 244 15.89 -1.43 24.69
CA ASN A 244 16.27 -2.32 23.59
C ASN A 244 16.71 -1.58 22.33
N HIS A 245 16.89 -0.25 22.38
CA HIS A 245 17.27 0.56 21.22
C HIS A 245 18.78 0.80 21.16
N ASP A 246 19.38 0.59 19.99
CA ASP A 246 20.78 0.94 19.72
C ASP A 246 20.93 2.46 19.68
N THR A 247 21.62 3.06 20.64
CA THR A 247 21.79 4.51 20.72
C THR A 247 23.03 5.05 20.00
N ALA A 248 23.87 4.19 19.42
CA ALA A 248 25.07 4.64 18.72
C ALA A 248 24.72 5.30 17.39
N ALA A 249 25.66 6.09 16.88
CA ALA A 249 25.50 6.80 15.62
C ALA A 249 25.35 5.81 14.45
N LYS A 250 24.61 6.24 13.43
CA LYS A 250 24.27 5.44 12.25
C LYS A 250 24.50 6.28 11.01
N THR A 251 25.02 5.70 9.94
CA THR A 251 25.10 6.37 8.64
C THR A 251 24.25 5.59 7.65
N ILE A 252 23.27 6.25 7.05
CA ILE A 252 22.26 5.64 6.17
C ILE A 252 22.14 6.54 4.95
N LEU A 253 22.41 6.01 3.75
CA LEU A 253 22.38 6.73 2.47
C LEU A 253 23.24 8.00 2.48
N GLY A 254 24.37 7.97 3.19
CA GLY A 254 25.26 9.11 3.37
C GLY A 254 24.79 10.15 4.40
N HIS A 255 23.64 9.95 5.05
CA HIS A 255 23.16 10.78 6.16
C HIS A 255 23.59 10.19 7.51
N THR A 256 24.28 10.98 8.33
CA THR A 256 24.64 10.58 9.69
C THR A 256 23.54 10.96 10.67
N LEU A 257 23.05 9.97 11.40
CA LEU A 257 22.15 10.10 12.54
C LEU A 257 23.03 10.16 13.81
N PRO A 258 22.99 11.27 14.58
CA PRO A 258 23.68 11.38 15.87
C PRO A 258 23.28 10.29 16.86
N THR A 259 24.07 10.15 17.94
CA THR A 259 23.73 9.22 19.04
C THR A 259 22.46 9.65 19.78
N ASP A 260 21.86 8.72 20.50
CA ASP A 260 20.82 8.95 21.52
C ASP A 260 19.53 9.62 21.00
N ARG A 261 19.16 9.34 19.74
CA ARG A 261 17.94 9.85 19.11
C ARG A 261 16.67 9.06 19.48
N GLY A 262 16.81 7.80 19.86
CA GLY A 262 15.68 6.94 20.21
C GLY A 262 14.74 6.72 19.03
N ILE A 263 13.42 6.81 19.27
CA ILE A 263 12.38 6.59 18.25
C ILE A 263 12.55 7.47 16.99
N GLU A 264 13.21 8.61 17.12
CA GLU A 264 13.47 9.53 16.02
C GLU A 264 14.38 8.93 14.93
N ASP A 265 15.13 7.87 15.22
CA ASP A 265 15.93 7.19 14.20
C ASP A 265 15.05 6.55 13.13
N GLY A 266 14.11 5.68 13.51
CA GLY A 266 13.17 5.07 12.57
C GLY A 266 12.31 6.12 11.83
N LEU A 267 11.88 7.18 12.51
CA LEU A 267 11.11 8.27 11.89
C LEU A 267 11.92 9.07 10.85
N HIS A 268 13.21 9.28 11.12
CA HIS A 268 14.13 9.91 10.19
C HIS A 268 14.35 9.00 8.97
N VAL A 269 14.63 7.71 9.20
CA VAL A 269 14.84 6.73 8.12
C VAL A 269 13.64 6.69 7.19
N ILE A 270 12.41 6.59 7.71
CA ILE A 270 11.19 6.63 6.88
C ILE A 270 11.12 7.92 6.06
N GLY A 271 11.46 9.06 6.66
CA GLY A 271 11.51 10.33 5.94
C GLY A 271 12.54 10.35 4.82
N LEU A 272 13.73 9.81 5.08
CA LEU A 272 14.85 9.75 4.15
C LEU A 272 14.54 8.84 2.95
N ILE A 273 14.10 7.61 3.19
CA ILE A 273 13.83 6.64 2.12
C ILE A 273 12.60 7.04 1.30
N CYS A 274 11.55 7.62 1.91
CA CYS A 274 10.39 8.09 1.17
C CYS A 274 10.69 9.31 0.29
N ALA A 275 11.69 10.11 0.66
CA ALA A 275 12.14 11.26 -0.13
C ALA A 275 13.17 10.89 -1.22
N HIS A 276 13.69 9.66 -1.20
CA HIS A 276 14.72 9.23 -2.13
C HIS A 276 14.18 9.13 -3.57
N PRO A 277 14.91 9.60 -4.60
CA PRO A 277 14.46 9.52 -6.00
C PRO A 277 14.12 8.10 -6.46
N SER A 278 14.89 7.09 -6.03
CA SER A 278 14.61 5.68 -6.37
C SER A 278 13.23 5.23 -5.88
N THR A 279 12.80 5.68 -4.69
CA THR A 279 11.46 5.37 -4.16
C THR A 279 10.36 5.98 -5.03
N ALA A 280 10.54 7.23 -5.44
CA ALA A 280 9.57 7.87 -6.34
C ALA A 280 9.48 7.12 -7.67
N GLN A 281 10.62 6.75 -8.27
CA GLN A 281 10.65 6.00 -9.53
C GLN A 281 10.02 4.60 -9.38
N PHE A 282 10.37 3.86 -8.33
CA PHE A 282 9.87 2.52 -8.08
C PHE A 282 8.35 2.50 -7.88
N ILE A 283 7.84 3.35 -6.98
CA ILE A 283 6.42 3.40 -6.66
C ILE A 283 5.60 3.97 -7.82
N SER A 284 6.07 5.05 -8.47
CA SER A 284 5.38 5.59 -9.64
C SER A 284 5.33 4.55 -10.76
N ARG A 285 6.41 3.81 -11.03
CA ARG A 285 6.40 2.75 -12.05
C ARG A 285 5.36 1.67 -11.72
N LYS A 286 5.30 1.19 -10.48
CA LYS A 286 4.30 0.17 -10.07
C LYS A 286 2.86 0.69 -10.24
N LEU A 287 2.60 1.96 -9.90
CA LEU A 287 1.29 2.59 -10.10
C LEU A 287 0.96 2.73 -11.59
N CYS A 288 1.92 3.15 -12.43
CA CYS A 288 1.73 3.26 -13.88
C CYS A 288 1.42 1.91 -14.51
N VAL A 289 2.16 0.86 -14.11
CA VAL A 289 1.91 -0.51 -14.58
C VAL A 289 0.48 -0.94 -14.23
N ARG A 290 0.05 -0.69 -12.98
CA ARG A 290 -1.27 -1.11 -12.53
C ARG A 290 -2.40 -0.32 -13.19
N PHE A 291 -2.28 1.01 -13.25
CA PHE A 291 -3.41 1.90 -13.52
C PHE A 291 -3.37 2.58 -14.90
N VAL A 292 -2.31 2.40 -15.68
CA VAL A 292 -2.17 3.07 -16.98
C VAL A 292 -1.93 2.08 -18.11
N SER A 293 -0.84 1.33 -18.08
CA SER A 293 -0.43 0.43 -19.16
C SER A 293 0.46 -0.67 -18.60
N ASP A 294 0.39 -1.89 -19.12
CA ASP A 294 1.27 -2.98 -18.69
C ASP A 294 2.74 -2.73 -19.06
N ASP A 295 2.96 -1.92 -20.11
CA ASP A 295 4.28 -1.43 -20.52
C ASP A 295 4.27 0.10 -20.62
N PRO A 296 4.37 0.81 -19.48
CA PRO A 296 4.42 2.27 -19.49
C PRO A 296 5.82 2.73 -19.92
N PRO A 297 5.95 3.73 -20.82
CA PRO A 297 7.25 4.23 -21.26
C PRO A 297 8.06 4.79 -20.09
N GLN A 298 9.39 4.71 -20.20
CA GLN A 298 10.34 5.12 -19.15
C GLN A 298 10.30 6.62 -18.83
N SER A 299 9.73 7.44 -19.70
CA SER A 299 9.58 8.88 -19.50
C SER A 299 8.47 9.27 -18.51
N LEU A 300 7.67 8.30 -18.05
CA LEU A 300 6.59 8.46 -17.08
C LEU A 300 7.05 8.29 -15.65
#